data_AF-A0A924LPV6-F1
#
_entry.id   AF-A0A924LPV6-F1
#
_cell.length_a   1.000
_cell.length_b   1.000
_cell.length_c   1.000
_cell.angle_alpha   90.00
_cell.angle_beta   90.00
_cell.angle_gamma   90.00
#
_symmetry.space_group_name_H-M   'P 1'
#
loop_
_entity.id
_entity.type
_entity.pdbx_description
1 polymer ?
#
loop_
_entity_poly.entity_id
_entity_poly.type
_entity_poly.pdbx_seq_one_letter_code
_entity_poly.pdbx_strand_id
1 'polypeptide(L)'
;MLATLQTGQLETVDRAQQASQRLGLSSSAAAQAAQAQLTAVLAARAAGRPVPLDPNDCQGLDTRPYANGEIPTAALCPLWGAPDKTLRADAAAAFRDLSKAFAAEFGRPICVTDAYRTRSEQVSVFASKPGLAAVPGTSNHGLGLATDLCGGIQSFATIEHVWMLTHAGLFGWFHPSWAEPTGSKPEPWHWEFAG
;
A
#
# COMPACT_ATOMS: atom_id res chain seq x y z
N MET A 1 11.49 13.36 0.28
CA MET A 1 10.04 13.39 0.50
C MET A 1 9.55 12.14 1.21
N LEU A 2 9.81 10.92 0.71
CA LEU A 2 9.41 9.65 1.35
C LEU A 2 10.03 9.44 2.75
N ALA A 3 11.34 9.65 2.90
CA ALA A 3 12.01 9.59 4.20
C ALA A 3 11.43 10.61 5.19
N THR A 4 11.01 11.79 4.72
CA THR A 4 10.40 12.84 5.55
C THR A 4 9.00 12.42 6.05
N LEU A 5 8.21 11.74 5.22
CA LEU A 5 6.89 11.23 5.59
C LEU A 5 7.00 10.04 6.56
N GLN A 6 7.95 9.14 6.34
CA GLN A 6 8.21 7.99 7.22
C GLN A 6 8.68 8.44 8.61
N THR A 7 9.58 9.42 8.67
CA THR A 7 10.00 10.04 9.94
C THR A 7 8.83 10.77 10.61
N GLY A 8 7.98 11.47 9.86
CA GLY A 8 6.80 12.14 10.41
C GLY A 8 5.77 11.17 11.01
N GLN A 9 5.57 9.99 10.41
CA GLN A 9 4.72 8.94 10.97
C GLN A 9 5.30 8.35 12.26
N LEU A 10 6.61 8.09 12.31
CA LEU A 10 7.30 7.64 13.52
C LEU A 10 7.10 8.64 14.68
N GLU A 11 7.33 9.93 14.43
CA GLU A 11 7.18 10.97 15.44
C GLU A 11 5.73 11.12 15.94
N THR A 12 4.75 10.93 15.07
CA THR A 12 3.32 11.02 15.42
C THR A 12 2.91 9.86 16.33
N VAL A 13 3.38 8.65 16.02
CA VAL A 13 3.16 7.44 16.82
C VAL A 13 3.76 7.59 18.22
N ASP A 14 4.99 8.10 18.31
CA ASP A 14 5.67 8.35 19.61
C ASP A 14 4.93 9.39 20.46
N ARG A 15 4.46 10.49 19.85
CA ARG A 15 3.71 11.53 20.57
C ARG A 15 2.37 11.02 21.11
N ALA A 16 1.64 10.23 20.32
CA ALA A 16 0.37 9.64 20.75
C ALA A 16 0.56 8.70 21.96
N GLN A 17 1.68 7.99 22.00
CA GLN A 17 2.04 7.08 23.08
C GLN A 17 2.39 7.83 24.37
N GLN A 18 3.21 8.88 24.26
CA GLN A 18 3.53 9.75 25.39
C GLN A 18 2.28 10.44 25.96
N ALA A 19 1.35 10.86 25.10
CA ALA A 19 0.10 11.46 25.52
C ALA A 19 -0.79 10.46 26.30
N SER A 20 -0.92 9.23 25.81
CA SER A 20 -1.72 8.19 26.49
C SER A 20 -1.13 7.81 27.86
N GLN A 21 0.20 7.73 27.98
CA GLN A 21 0.87 7.46 29.25
C GLN A 21 0.65 8.59 30.27
N ARG A 22 0.74 9.86 29.83
CA ARG A 22 0.47 11.03 30.69
C ARG A 22 -0.97 11.09 31.19
N LEU A 23 -1.91 10.56 30.41
CA LEU A 23 -3.33 10.51 30.78
C LEU A 23 -3.68 9.30 31.66
N GLY A 24 -2.72 8.45 32.01
CA GLY A 24 -2.97 7.27 32.85
C GLY A 24 -3.84 6.19 32.19
N LEU A 25 -4.01 6.25 30.87
CA LEU A 25 -4.77 5.26 30.11
C LEU A 25 -3.90 4.00 29.97
N SER A 26 -4.25 2.95 30.71
CA SER A 26 -3.61 1.63 30.54
C SER A 26 -4.07 1.05 29.20
N SER A 27 -3.17 1.02 28.21
CA SER A 27 -3.39 0.30 26.97
C SER A 27 -3.36 -1.20 27.23
N SER A 28 -4.25 -1.95 26.57
CA SER A 28 -4.25 -3.42 26.67
C SER A 28 -2.93 -4.00 26.13
N ALA A 29 -2.58 -5.22 26.55
CA ALA A 29 -1.41 -5.93 26.02
C ALA A 29 -1.46 -6.05 24.48
N ALA A 30 -2.65 -6.21 23.90
CA ALA A 30 -2.86 -6.22 22.45
C ALA A 30 -2.56 -4.87 21.80
N ALA A 31 -2.98 -3.76 22.42
CA ALA A 31 -2.67 -2.42 21.93
C ALA A 31 -1.17 -2.12 22.02
N GLN A 32 -0.48 -2.56 23.07
CA GLN A 32 0.97 -2.43 23.20
C GLN A 32 1.73 -3.27 22.16
N ALA A 33 1.26 -4.49 21.87
CA ALA A 33 1.84 -5.34 20.83
C ALA A 33 1.64 -4.74 19.42
N ALA A 34 0.43 -4.25 19.12
CA ALA A 34 0.14 -3.57 17.86
C ALA A 34 1.00 -2.30 17.69
N GLN A 35 1.19 -1.54 18.76
CA GLN A 35 2.08 -0.38 18.78
C GLN A 35 3.54 -0.76 18.50
N ALA A 36 4.05 -1.80 19.17
CA ALA A 36 5.42 -2.26 18.96
C ALA A 36 5.64 -2.78 17.52
N GLN A 37 4.66 -3.50 16.96
CA GLN A 37 4.69 -3.92 15.56
C GLN A 37 4.69 -2.72 14.60
N LEU A 38 3.84 -1.71 14.86
CA LEU A 38 3.81 -0.50 14.07
C LEU A 38 5.17 0.24 14.09
N THR A 39 5.73 0.47 15.27
CA THR A 39 7.05 1.11 15.42
C THR A 39 8.15 0.32 14.70
N ALA A 40 8.15 -1.01 14.82
CA ALA A 40 9.13 -1.86 14.15
C ALA A 40 9.02 -1.81 12.62
N VAL A 41 7.79 -1.84 12.08
CA VAL A 41 7.52 -1.73 10.64
C VAL A 41 7.95 -0.36 10.11
N LEU A 42 7.59 0.71 10.81
CA LEU A 42 7.99 2.07 10.42
C LEU A 42 9.51 2.27 10.48
N ALA A 43 10.19 1.71 11.48
CA ALA A 43 11.65 1.77 11.59
C ALA A 43 12.36 0.93 10.50
N ALA A 44 11.87 -0.26 10.19
CA ALA A 44 12.40 -1.09 9.11
C ALA A 44 12.27 -0.39 7.74
N ARG A 45 11.15 0.30 7.51
CA ARG A 45 10.91 1.11 6.31
C ARG A 45 11.79 2.35 6.23
N ALA A 46 11.94 3.08 7.33
CA ALA A 46 12.87 4.22 7.38
C ALA A 46 14.32 3.80 7.11
N ALA A 47 14.68 2.56 7.46
CA ALA A 47 16.00 1.98 7.17
C ALA A 47 16.11 1.37 5.76
N GLY A 48 15.07 1.44 4.91
CA GLY A 48 15.06 0.83 3.58
C GLY A 48 15.26 -0.69 3.58
N ARG A 49 14.96 -1.37 4.70
CA ARG A 49 15.09 -2.83 4.79
C ARG A 49 13.82 -3.47 4.24
N PRO A 50 13.93 -4.44 3.31
CA PRO A 50 12.76 -5.20 2.86
C PRO A 50 12.09 -5.85 4.08
N VAL A 51 10.76 -5.78 4.13
CA VAL A 51 9.99 -6.53 5.12
C VAL A 51 10.23 -8.01 4.84
N PRO A 52 10.76 -8.80 5.82
CA PRO A 52 10.98 -10.22 5.60
C PRO A 52 9.67 -10.91 5.22
N LEU A 53 9.66 -11.63 4.11
CA LEU A 53 8.52 -12.44 3.68
C LEU A 53 8.38 -13.67 4.59
N ASP A 54 7.14 -14.11 4.84
CA ASP A 54 6.91 -15.43 5.42
C ASP A 54 7.41 -16.48 4.41
N PRO A 55 8.19 -17.51 4.82
CA PRO A 55 8.61 -18.58 3.91
C PRO A 55 7.45 -19.32 3.21
N ASN A 56 6.24 -19.27 3.77
CA ASN A 56 5.05 -19.86 3.17
C ASN A 56 4.35 -18.94 2.16
N ASP A 57 4.80 -17.69 2.01
CA ASP A 57 4.29 -16.79 0.99
C ASP A 57 4.87 -17.06 -0.40
N CYS A 58 4.22 -16.49 -1.40
CA CYS A 58 4.85 -16.33 -2.70
C CYS A 58 6.09 -15.45 -2.56
N GLN A 59 7.24 -16.00 -2.95
CA GLN A 59 8.54 -15.32 -2.82
C GLN A 59 8.85 -14.43 -4.02
N GLY A 60 8.18 -14.65 -5.16
CA GLY A 60 8.48 -13.96 -6.43
C GLY A 60 9.93 -14.18 -6.88
N LEU A 61 10.42 -13.27 -7.73
CA LEU A 61 11.84 -13.16 -8.12
C LEU A 61 12.31 -11.72 -7.93
N ASP A 62 13.63 -11.49 -8.05
CA ASP A 62 14.18 -10.13 -8.02
C ASP A 62 13.64 -9.30 -9.19
N THR A 63 12.84 -8.27 -8.88
CA THR A 63 12.23 -7.40 -9.89
C THR A 63 13.10 -6.21 -10.28
N ARG A 64 14.19 -5.91 -9.56
CA ARG A 64 15.06 -4.75 -9.79
C ARG A 64 15.71 -4.69 -11.18
N PRO A 65 16.04 -5.82 -11.83
CA PRO A 65 16.62 -5.79 -13.18
C PRO A 65 15.64 -5.37 -14.28
N TYR A 66 14.33 -5.39 -14.04
CA TYR A 66 13.32 -5.14 -15.06
C TYR A 66 12.92 -3.66 -15.10
N ALA A 67 12.71 -3.15 -16.31
CA ALA A 67 12.15 -1.82 -16.49
C ALA A 67 10.66 -1.78 -16.10
N ASN A 68 10.15 -0.57 -15.93
CA ASN A 68 8.75 -0.30 -15.60
C ASN A 68 7.80 -0.90 -16.67
N GLY A 69 6.96 -1.82 -16.25
CA GLY A 69 6.01 -2.55 -17.10
C GLY A 69 6.64 -3.72 -17.87
N GLU A 70 7.86 -4.13 -17.53
CA GLU A 70 8.60 -5.23 -18.18
C GLU A 70 8.96 -6.35 -17.18
N ILE A 71 8.33 -6.39 -15.99
CA ILE A 71 8.48 -7.46 -15.01
C ILE A 71 7.75 -8.71 -15.54
N PRO A 72 8.41 -9.89 -15.62
CA PRO A 72 7.75 -11.12 -16.04
C PRO A 72 6.77 -11.60 -14.97
N THR A 73 5.64 -12.16 -15.36
CA THR A 73 4.62 -12.68 -14.43
C THR A 73 5.18 -13.68 -13.42
N ALA A 74 6.18 -14.50 -13.81
CA ALA A 74 6.84 -15.45 -12.92
C ALA A 74 7.63 -14.79 -11.76
N ALA A 75 7.95 -13.49 -11.86
CA ALA A 75 8.58 -12.72 -10.79
C ALA A 75 7.55 -12.07 -9.84
N LEU A 76 6.26 -12.09 -10.20
CA LEU A 76 5.18 -11.45 -9.45
C LEU A 76 4.38 -12.48 -8.65
N CYS A 77 3.67 -11.97 -7.65
CA CYS A 77 2.87 -12.75 -6.72
C CYS A 77 1.39 -12.37 -6.80
N PRO A 78 0.46 -13.34 -6.78
CA PRO A 78 -0.97 -13.08 -6.79
C PRO A 78 -1.43 -12.46 -5.48
N LEU A 79 -2.50 -11.67 -5.52
CA LEU A 79 -3.06 -11.03 -4.33
C LEU A 79 -4.09 -11.91 -3.63
N TRP A 80 -3.99 -11.95 -2.30
CA TRP A 80 -5.03 -12.58 -1.47
C TRP A 80 -6.34 -11.80 -1.60
N GLY A 81 -7.43 -12.48 -1.96
CA GLY A 81 -8.73 -11.85 -2.23
C GLY A 81 -8.90 -11.27 -3.63
N ALA A 82 -7.85 -11.25 -4.46
CA ALA A 82 -7.88 -10.82 -5.86
C ALA A 82 -6.82 -11.61 -6.69
N PRO A 83 -6.99 -12.92 -6.88
CA PRO A 83 -5.93 -13.80 -7.41
C PRO A 83 -5.59 -13.54 -8.90
N ASP A 84 -6.43 -12.81 -9.62
CA ASP A 84 -6.17 -12.34 -10.99
C ASP A 84 -5.25 -11.11 -11.04
N LYS A 85 -4.94 -10.51 -9.89
CA LYS A 85 -4.04 -9.37 -9.75
C LYS A 85 -2.71 -9.80 -9.16
N THR A 86 -1.65 -9.15 -9.60
CA THR A 86 -0.28 -9.47 -9.16
C THR A 86 0.52 -8.23 -8.80
N LEU A 87 1.43 -8.37 -7.83
CA LEU A 87 2.40 -7.35 -7.42
C LEU A 87 3.78 -7.99 -7.22
N ARG A 88 4.83 -7.19 -6.98
CA ARG A 88 6.08 -7.74 -6.42
C ARG A 88 5.82 -8.40 -5.07
N ALA A 89 6.67 -9.33 -4.66
CA ALA A 89 6.39 -10.23 -3.53
C ALA A 89 6.16 -9.52 -2.18
N ASP A 90 7.00 -8.55 -1.83
CA ASP A 90 6.86 -7.70 -0.63
C ASP A 90 5.59 -6.86 -0.65
N ALA A 91 5.24 -6.24 -1.77
CA ALA A 91 3.99 -5.51 -1.92
C ALA A 91 2.78 -6.47 -1.81
N ALA A 92 2.84 -7.67 -2.40
CA ALA A 92 1.78 -8.67 -2.32
C ALA A 92 1.57 -9.19 -0.88
N ALA A 93 2.66 -9.46 -0.15
CA ALA A 93 2.59 -9.88 1.24
C ALA A 93 2.03 -8.78 2.15
N ALA A 94 2.48 -7.54 1.96
CA ALA A 94 1.93 -6.37 2.65
C ALA A 94 0.44 -6.17 2.35
N PHE A 95 0.05 -6.32 1.07
CA PHE A 95 -1.35 -6.20 0.66
C PHE A 95 -2.22 -7.31 1.24
N ARG A 96 -1.72 -8.55 1.33
CA ARG A 96 -2.42 -9.65 2.00
C ARG A 96 -2.76 -9.28 3.44
N ASP A 97 -1.80 -8.74 4.19
CA ASP A 97 -2.02 -8.39 5.61
C ASP A 97 -3.00 -7.23 5.76
N LEU A 98 -2.87 -6.20 4.91
CA LEU A 98 -3.84 -5.12 4.82
C LEU A 98 -5.25 -5.63 4.48
N SER A 99 -5.36 -6.48 3.46
CA SER A 99 -6.66 -6.99 3.01
C SER A 99 -7.29 -7.95 4.02
N LYS A 100 -6.50 -8.68 4.82
CA LYS A 100 -7.02 -9.49 5.95
C LYS A 100 -7.54 -8.60 7.08
N ALA A 101 -6.83 -7.52 7.42
CA ALA A 101 -7.31 -6.55 8.41
C ALA A 101 -8.58 -5.85 7.94
N PHE A 102 -8.64 -5.45 6.67
CA PHE A 102 -9.86 -4.90 6.06
C PHE A 102 -11.01 -5.90 6.09
N ALA A 103 -10.75 -7.19 5.81
CA ALA A 103 -11.76 -8.24 5.88
C ALA A 103 -12.28 -8.50 7.30
N ALA A 104 -11.44 -8.33 8.32
CA ALA A 104 -11.88 -8.42 9.70
C ALA A 104 -12.86 -7.31 10.09
N GLU A 105 -12.71 -6.11 9.49
CA GLU A 105 -13.61 -4.97 9.72
C GLU A 105 -14.90 -5.08 8.88
N PHE A 106 -14.77 -5.31 7.57
CA PHE A 106 -15.88 -5.18 6.61
C PHE A 106 -16.45 -6.51 6.12
N GLY A 107 -15.95 -7.64 6.62
CA GLY A 107 -16.45 -8.98 6.28
C GLY A 107 -16.09 -9.46 4.87
N ARG A 108 -15.23 -8.75 4.13
CA ARG A 108 -14.79 -9.10 2.77
C ARG A 108 -13.37 -8.60 2.49
N PRO A 109 -12.59 -9.27 1.62
CA PRO A 109 -11.30 -8.75 1.19
C PRO A 109 -11.46 -7.41 0.45
N ILE A 110 -10.33 -6.72 0.29
CA ILE A 110 -10.25 -5.51 -0.53
C ILE A 110 -10.54 -5.89 -1.98
N CYS A 111 -11.44 -5.13 -2.61
CA CYS A 111 -11.76 -5.24 -4.02
C CYS A 111 -10.67 -4.51 -4.83
N VAL A 112 -10.09 -5.18 -5.83
CA VAL A 112 -8.99 -4.64 -6.65
C VAL A 112 -9.41 -4.60 -8.12
N THR A 113 -9.36 -3.43 -8.75
CA THR A 113 -9.62 -3.28 -10.20
C THR A 113 -8.34 -3.38 -11.00
N ASP A 114 -7.24 -2.83 -10.49
CA ASP A 114 -5.94 -2.80 -11.18
C ASP A 114 -4.76 -2.96 -10.20
N ALA A 115 -3.66 -3.52 -10.68
CA ALA A 115 -2.44 -3.79 -9.93
C ALA A 115 -1.21 -3.66 -10.86
N TYR A 116 -0.37 -4.68 -11.01
CA TYR A 116 0.70 -4.64 -12.01
C TYR A 116 0.14 -4.42 -13.42
N ARG A 117 0.73 -3.47 -14.15
CA ARG A 117 0.37 -3.14 -15.54
C ARG A 117 1.61 -3.19 -16.42
N THR A 118 1.55 -3.95 -17.50
CA THR A 118 2.63 -4.03 -18.49
C THR A 118 2.81 -2.71 -19.22
N ARG A 119 3.98 -2.53 -19.84
CA ARG A 119 4.28 -1.34 -20.65
C ARG A 119 3.32 -1.20 -21.83
N SER A 120 2.97 -2.30 -22.50
CA SER A 120 2.00 -2.32 -23.60
C SER A 120 0.62 -1.87 -23.16
N GLU A 121 0.14 -2.35 -22.02
CA GLU A 121 -1.13 -1.91 -21.46
C GLU A 121 -1.07 -0.43 -21.06
N GLN A 122 0.05 0.03 -20.49
CA GLN A 122 0.22 1.45 -20.16
C GLN A 122 0.18 2.34 -21.41
N VAL A 123 0.72 1.90 -22.55
CA VAL A 123 0.60 2.61 -23.83
C VAL A 123 -0.87 2.73 -24.24
N SER A 124 -1.64 1.64 -24.15
CA SER A 124 -3.07 1.64 -24.48
C SER A 124 -3.88 2.55 -23.54
N VAL A 125 -3.61 2.51 -22.24
CA VAL A 125 -4.27 3.38 -21.24
C VAL A 125 -3.91 4.84 -21.47
N PHE A 126 -2.64 5.14 -21.77
CA PHE A 126 -2.19 6.50 -22.07
C PHE A 126 -2.85 7.10 -23.32
N ALA A 127 -2.99 6.29 -24.38
CA ALA A 127 -3.68 6.72 -25.59
C ALA A 127 -5.19 6.95 -25.37
N SER A 128 -5.83 6.12 -24.54
CA SER A 128 -7.29 6.17 -24.32
C SER A 128 -7.73 7.20 -23.26
N LYS A 129 -6.82 7.62 -22.37
CA LYS A 129 -7.12 8.53 -21.26
C LYS A 129 -6.12 9.70 -21.20
N PRO A 130 -6.15 10.62 -22.19
CA PRO A 130 -5.20 11.72 -22.25
C PRO A 130 -5.29 12.58 -20.97
N GLY A 131 -4.15 12.84 -20.34
CA GLY A 131 -4.05 13.62 -19.10
C GLY A 131 -4.36 12.84 -17.80
N LEU A 132 -4.85 11.59 -17.90
CA LEU A 132 -5.20 10.76 -16.74
C LEU A 132 -4.30 9.55 -16.55
N ALA A 133 -3.41 9.24 -17.49
CA ALA A 133 -2.48 8.13 -17.35
C ALA A 133 -1.04 8.64 -17.24
N ALA A 134 -0.22 7.95 -16.44
CA ALA A 134 1.21 8.18 -16.43
C ALA A 134 1.82 7.87 -17.82
N VAL A 135 2.89 8.58 -18.17
CA VAL A 135 3.67 8.29 -19.37
C VAL A 135 4.14 6.83 -19.31
N PRO A 136 4.07 6.06 -20.43
CA PRO A 136 4.57 4.69 -20.44
C PRO A 136 6.00 4.58 -19.92
N GLY A 137 6.21 3.71 -18.93
CA GLY A 137 7.49 3.54 -18.23
C GLY A 137 7.65 4.38 -16.96
N THR A 138 6.66 5.17 -16.55
CA THR A 138 6.73 6.00 -15.32
C THR A 138 5.61 5.70 -14.31
N SER A 139 4.83 4.64 -14.52
CA SER A 139 3.70 4.29 -13.63
C SER A 139 4.12 3.38 -12.50
N ASN A 140 3.70 3.64 -11.25
CA ASN A 140 3.94 2.72 -10.14
C ASN A 140 3.26 1.35 -10.33
N HIS A 141 2.20 1.27 -11.15
CA HIS A 141 1.64 -0.02 -11.58
C HIS A 141 2.67 -0.87 -12.32
N GLY A 142 3.49 -0.27 -13.20
CA GLY A 142 4.53 -0.99 -13.91
C GLY A 142 5.73 -1.42 -13.04
N LEU A 143 5.80 -0.96 -11.79
CA LEU A 143 6.78 -1.42 -10.80
C LEU A 143 6.21 -2.49 -9.85
N GLY A 144 4.95 -2.90 -10.06
CA GLY A 144 4.22 -3.79 -9.16
C GLY A 144 4.02 -3.17 -7.77
N LEU A 145 3.91 -1.84 -7.70
CA LEU A 145 3.86 -1.06 -6.45
C LEU A 145 2.53 -0.35 -6.19
N ALA A 146 1.59 -0.39 -7.14
CA ALA A 146 0.34 0.34 -7.02
C ALA A 146 -0.86 -0.56 -7.24
N THR A 147 -1.96 -0.20 -6.61
CA THR A 147 -3.27 -0.81 -6.81
C THR A 147 -4.33 0.26 -6.99
N ASP A 148 -5.29 -0.01 -7.88
CA ASP A 148 -6.54 0.71 -7.94
C ASP A 148 -7.62 -0.15 -7.27
N LEU A 149 -8.31 0.42 -6.28
CA LEU A 149 -9.19 -0.29 -5.36
C LEU A 149 -10.67 0.06 -5.57
N CYS A 150 -11.58 -0.87 -5.28
CA CYS A 150 -13.03 -0.74 -5.39
C CYS A 150 -13.76 -1.10 -4.09
N GLY A 151 -15.10 -1.19 -4.15
CA GLY A 151 -15.91 -1.58 -3.00
C GLY A 151 -15.94 -0.51 -1.91
N GLY A 152 -16.20 0.74 -2.27
CA GLY A 152 -16.28 1.88 -1.35
C GLY A 152 -14.99 2.69 -1.31
N ILE A 153 -13.82 2.03 -1.40
CA ILE A 153 -12.50 2.70 -1.34
C ILE A 153 -12.33 3.71 -2.50
N GLN A 154 -12.90 3.44 -3.69
CA GLN A 154 -12.80 4.32 -4.86
C GLN A 154 -13.55 5.66 -4.74
N SER A 155 -14.07 6.01 -3.57
CA SER A 155 -14.87 7.21 -3.37
C SER A 155 -14.45 7.88 -2.08
N PHE A 156 -14.11 9.18 -2.17
CA PHE A 156 -13.71 9.94 -0.99
C PHE A 156 -14.80 9.92 0.08
N ALA A 157 -14.35 9.96 1.34
CA ALA A 157 -15.18 10.05 2.54
C ALA A 157 -16.15 8.87 2.79
N THR A 158 -16.10 7.78 2.01
CA THR A 158 -16.74 6.52 2.41
C THR A 158 -16.05 5.95 3.65
N ILE A 159 -16.77 5.10 4.40
CA ILE A 159 -16.21 4.46 5.60
C ILE A 159 -15.00 3.61 5.24
N GLU A 160 -15.00 2.94 4.08
CA GLU A 160 -13.89 2.13 3.60
C GLU A 160 -12.67 2.99 3.23
N HIS A 161 -12.87 4.12 2.54
CA HIS A 161 -11.78 5.02 2.20
C HIS A 161 -11.14 5.65 3.45
N VAL A 162 -11.96 6.12 4.40
CA VAL A 162 -11.47 6.67 5.67
C VAL A 162 -10.74 5.61 6.51
N TRP A 163 -11.24 4.38 6.52
CA TRP A 163 -10.54 3.27 7.17
C TRP A 163 -9.16 3.05 6.54
N MET A 164 -9.06 3.05 5.21
CA MET A 164 -7.79 2.91 4.51
C MET A 164 -6.82 4.04 4.86
N LEU A 165 -7.27 5.29 4.90
CA LEU A 165 -6.42 6.43 5.30
C LEU A 165 -5.83 6.27 6.70
N THR A 166 -6.57 5.61 7.59
CA THR A 166 -6.17 5.41 8.99
C THR A 166 -5.25 4.20 9.17
N HIS A 167 -5.45 3.12 8.41
CA HIS A 167 -4.82 1.82 8.69
C HIS A 167 -3.81 1.37 7.63
N ALA A 168 -3.91 1.81 6.37
CA ALA A 168 -3.07 1.31 5.28
C ALA A 168 -1.58 1.50 5.56
N GLY A 169 -1.22 2.61 6.22
CA GLY A 169 0.16 2.94 6.58
C GLY A 169 0.83 1.89 7.49
N LEU A 170 0.05 1.21 8.34
CA LEU A 170 0.53 0.11 9.18
C LEU A 170 1.11 -1.03 8.33
N PHE A 171 0.56 -1.21 7.12
CA PHE A 171 0.93 -2.26 6.17
C PHE A 171 1.80 -1.74 5.02
N GLY A 172 2.07 -0.44 4.95
CA GLY A 172 2.99 0.16 3.96
C GLY A 172 2.33 0.63 2.70
N TRP A 173 1.02 0.59 2.70
CA TRP A 173 0.21 1.19 1.68
C TRP A 173 -0.15 2.59 2.10
N PHE A 174 -0.15 3.53 1.16
CA PHE A 174 -0.53 4.90 1.43
C PHE A 174 -1.30 5.47 0.25
N HIS A 175 -2.10 6.49 0.55
CA HIS A 175 -2.75 7.30 -0.45
C HIS A 175 -1.81 8.48 -0.79
N PRO A 176 -1.33 8.60 -2.04
CA PRO A 176 -0.38 9.65 -2.36
C PRO A 176 -0.99 11.04 -2.24
N SER A 177 -0.21 12.03 -1.79
CA SER A 177 -0.71 13.41 -1.60
C SER A 177 -1.22 14.05 -2.90
N TRP A 178 -0.72 13.61 -4.06
CA TRP A 178 -1.20 14.08 -5.36
C TRP A 178 -2.58 13.52 -5.72
N ALA A 179 -2.97 12.38 -5.11
CA ALA A 179 -4.22 11.65 -5.32
C ALA A 179 -5.36 12.12 -4.39
N GLU A 180 -5.05 12.92 -3.38
CA GLU A 180 -6.00 13.51 -2.44
C GLU A 180 -7.08 14.38 -3.14
N PRO A 181 -8.22 14.70 -2.47
CA PRO A 181 -9.28 15.52 -3.04
C PRO A 181 -8.82 16.88 -3.57
N THR A 182 -7.82 17.46 -2.91
CA THR A 182 -7.19 18.75 -3.29
C THR A 182 -5.84 18.56 -3.97
N GLY A 183 -5.48 17.34 -4.33
CA GLY A 183 -4.24 17.00 -5.01
C GLY A 183 -4.25 17.41 -6.48
N SER A 184 -3.10 17.30 -7.14
CA SER A 184 -2.96 17.65 -8.56
C SER A 184 -3.77 16.75 -9.49
N LYS A 185 -4.14 15.55 -9.02
CA LYS A 185 -4.92 14.57 -9.78
C LYS A 185 -5.69 13.67 -8.80
N PRO A 186 -6.90 14.07 -8.37
CA PRO A 186 -7.65 13.33 -7.37
C PRO A 186 -8.02 11.92 -7.84
N GLU A 187 -7.57 10.89 -7.12
CA GLU A 187 -7.73 9.48 -7.47
C GLU A 187 -7.94 8.62 -6.20
N PRO A 188 -9.12 8.68 -5.54
CA PRO A 188 -9.39 7.98 -4.26
C PRO A 188 -9.13 6.46 -4.30
N TRP A 189 -9.24 5.87 -5.49
CA TRP A 189 -8.97 4.45 -5.71
C TRP A 189 -7.48 4.10 -5.70
N HIS A 190 -6.57 5.07 -5.87
CA HIS A 190 -5.15 4.82 -6.09
C HIS A 190 -4.37 4.75 -4.77
N TRP A 191 -3.69 3.63 -4.57
CA TRP A 191 -2.87 3.36 -3.39
C TRP A 191 -1.52 2.82 -3.82
N GLU A 192 -0.46 3.31 -3.16
CA GLU A 192 0.93 2.96 -3.47
C GLU A 192 1.56 2.25 -2.27
N PHE A 193 2.45 1.30 -2.56
CA PHE A 193 3.29 0.64 -1.57
C PHE A 193 4.62 1.38 -1.41
N ALA A 194 5.01 1.65 -0.17
CA ALA A 194 6.20 2.45 0.18
C ALA A 194 7.49 1.62 0.39
N GLY A 195 7.48 0.31 0.07
CA GLY A 195 8.62 -0.59 0.19
C GLY A 195 9.40 -0.78 -1.10
#